data_AF-A0A970CW71-F1
#
_entry.id   AF-A0A970CW71-F1
#
_cell.length_a   1.000
_cell.length_b   1.000
_cell.length_c   1.000
_cell.angle_alpha   90.00
_cell.angle_beta   90.00
_cell.angle_gamma   90.00
#
_symmetry.space_group_name_H-M   'P 1'
#
loop_
_entity.id
_entity.type
_entity.pdbx_description
1 polymer ?
#
loop_
_entity_poly.entity_id
_entity_poly.type
_entity_poly.pdbx_seq_one_letter_code
_entity_poly.pdbx_strand_id
1 'polypeptide(L)'
;LNINLESTFVYYTKAKLILRKENPDEEDIKRAVDFLEIASDSGNQYAQYMLGKSYSLGKHVLEDKEMARKYLALSAEQGNRYAQFFLDNMDKFYNPSVSLTVSKMFHHMSKIFEDNVPLISPRVGVKIDSKLMRKLREKKVAQGHKKDDHEQDIIL
;
A
#
# COMPACT_ATOMS: atom_id res chain seq x y z
N LEU A 1 20.61 -14.38 -34.06
CA LEU A 1 19.36 -15.15 -33.95
C LEU A 1 18.21 -14.21 -34.27
N ASN A 2 17.82 -14.09 -35.54
CA ASN A 2 16.62 -13.35 -35.96
C ASN A 2 15.41 -14.24 -35.62
N ILE A 3 14.98 -14.21 -34.35
CA ILE A 3 13.72 -14.82 -33.95
C ILE A 3 12.63 -13.98 -34.61
N ASN A 4 11.86 -14.61 -35.50
CA ASN A 4 11.00 -13.96 -36.48
C ASN A 4 9.98 -13.02 -35.80
N LEU A 5 10.22 -11.71 -35.87
CA LEU A 5 9.36 -10.66 -35.29
C LEU A 5 7.90 -10.79 -35.76
N GLU A 6 7.69 -11.27 -36.98
CA GLU A 6 6.36 -11.51 -37.54
C GLU A 6 5.62 -12.61 -36.78
N SER A 7 6.31 -13.69 -36.39
CA SER A 7 5.72 -14.80 -35.64
C SER A 7 5.30 -14.35 -34.24
N THR A 8 6.13 -13.54 -33.62
CA THR A 8 5.95 -13.02 -32.26
C THR A 8 4.74 -12.10 -32.13
N PHE A 9 4.51 -11.24 -33.12
CA PHE A 9 3.34 -10.36 -33.14
C PHE A 9 2.04 -11.12 -33.43
N VAL A 10 2.10 -12.18 -34.24
CA VAL A 10 0.94 -13.04 -34.53
C VAL A 10 0.45 -13.75 -33.27
N TYR A 11 1.33 -14.35 -32.48
CA TYR A 11 0.94 -15.01 -31.23
C TYR A 11 0.34 -14.02 -30.22
N TYR A 12 0.98 -12.86 -30.04
CA TYR A 12 0.43 -11.79 -29.22
C TYR A 12 -0.98 -11.36 -29.68
N THR A 13 -1.17 -11.18 -30.98
CA THR A 13 -2.46 -10.75 -31.54
C THR A 13 -3.54 -11.82 -31.35
N LYS A 14 -3.21 -13.09 -31.54
CA LYS A 14 -4.12 -14.22 -31.27
C LYS A 14 -4.54 -14.25 -29.80
N ALA A 15 -3.59 -14.18 -28.89
CA ALA A 15 -3.89 -14.13 -27.45
C ALA A 15 -4.82 -12.96 -27.10
N LYS A 16 -4.48 -11.76 -27.58
CA LYS A 16 -5.28 -10.55 -27.37
C LYS A 16 -6.69 -10.67 -27.93
N LEU A 17 -6.86 -11.30 -29.09
CA LEU A 17 -8.17 -11.53 -29.69
C LEU A 17 -9.02 -12.46 -28.83
N ILE A 18 -8.42 -13.56 -28.35
CA ILE A 18 -9.12 -14.52 -27.49
C ILE A 18 -9.55 -13.86 -26.17
N LEU A 19 -8.66 -13.13 -25.51
CA LEU A 19 -8.95 -12.45 -24.24
C LEU A 19 -9.90 -11.24 -24.37
N ARG A 20 -10.19 -10.80 -25.60
CA ARG A 20 -11.17 -9.74 -25.90
C ARG A 20 -12.58 -10.28 -26.16
N LYS A 21 -12.75 -11.59 -26.32
CA LYS A 21 -14.09 -12.19 -26.42
C LYS A 21 -14.89 -11.82 -25.17
N GLU A 22 -16.20 -11.64 -25.33
CA GLU A 22 -17.10 -11.24 -24.24
C GLU A 22 -17.12 -12.28 -23.11
N ASN A 23 -17.12 -13.57 -23.48
CA ASN A 23 -17.03 -14.71 -22.56
C ASN A 23 -16.13 -15.81 -23.17
N PRO A 24 -14.79 -15.71 -23.03
CA PRO A 24 -13.91 -16.81 -23.40
C PRO A 24 -14.09 -17.97 -22.41
N ASP A 25 -14.14 -19.19 -22.93
CA ASP A 25 -14.12 -20.38 -22.08
C ASP A 25 -12.73 -20.60 -21.46
N GLU A 26 -12.64 -21.52 -20.50
CA GLU A 26 -11.37 -21.79 -19.80
C GLU A 26 -10.27 -22.26 -20.76
N GLU A 27 -10.65 -23.00 -21.80
CA GLU A 27 -9.75 -23.53 -22.81
C GLU A 27 -9.21 -22.43 -23.74
N ASP A 28 -10.05 -21.47 -24.11
CA ASP A 28 -9.63 -20.25 -24.80
C ASP A 28 -8.67 -19.44 -23.94
N ILE A 29 -8.94 -19.30 -22.64
CA ILE A 29 -8.06 -18.59 -21.71
C ILE A 29 -6.69 -19.28 -21.65
N LYS A 30 -6.63 -20.61 -21.50
CA LYS A 30 -5.37 -21.38 -21.50
C LYS A 30 -4.59 -21.16 -22.78
N ARG A 31 -5.23 -21.34 -23.94
CA ARG A 31 -4.60 -21.10 -25.25
C ARG A 31 -4.10 -19.66 -25.41
N ALA A 32 -4.82 -18.69 -24.86
CA ALA A 32 -4.36 -17.30 -24.87
C ALA A 32 -3.11 -17.10 -24.02
N VAL A 33 -3.02 -17.73 -22.84
CA VAL A 33 -1.82 -17.70 -22.00
C VAL A 33 -0.64 -18.35 -22.71
N ASP A 34 -0.82 -19.53 -23.31
CA ASP A 34 0.24 -20.21 -24.08
C ASP A 34 0.79 -19.33 -25.21
N PHE A 35 -0.11 -18.65 -25.95
CA PHE A 35 0.30 -17.71 -26.98
C PHE A 35 1.04 -16.48 -26.42
N LEU A 36 0.70 -16.01 -25.22
CA LEU A 36 1.45 -14.94 -24.58
C LEU A 36 2.83 -15.41 -24.14
N GLU A 37 2.96 -16.63 -23.63
CA GLU A 37 4.26 -17.21 -23.24
C GLU A 37 5.18 -17.34 -24.45
N ILE A 38 4.69 -17.93 -25.56
CA ILE A 38 5.46 -18.04 -26.82
C ILE A 38 5.91 -16.66 -27.32
N ALA A 39 5.01 -15.67 -27.30
CA ALA A 39 5.33 -14.31 -27.72
C ALA A 39 6.33 -13.64 -26.75
N SER A 40 6.19 -13.89 -25.45
CA SER A 40 7.06 -13.35 -24.40
C SER A 40 8.49 -13.90 -24.52
N ASP A 41 8.63 -15.22 -24.73
CA ASP A 41 9.90 -15.91 -24.91
C ASP A 41 10.63 -15.44 -26.17
N SER A 42 9.87 -14.98 -27.17
CA SER A 42 10.40 -14.37 -28.39
C SER A 42 10.71 -12.87 -28.23
N GLY A 43 10.58 -12.31 -27.03
CA GLY A 43 10.92 -10.92 -26.72
C GLY A 43 9.81 -9.91 -27.01
N ASN A 44 8.53 -10.31 -27.04
CA ASN A 44 7.44 -9.34 -27.20
C ASN A 44 7.20 -8.56 -25.90
N GLN A 45 7.62 -7.30 -25.86
CA GLN A 45 7.34 -6.43 -24.70
C GLN A 45 5.85 -6.34 -24.34
N TYR A 46 4.92 -6.42 -25.29
CA TYR A 46 3.48 -6.34 -25.00
C TYR A 46 2.94 -7.63 -24.40
N ALA A 47 3.46 -8.79 -24.83
CA ALA A 47 3.08 -10.09 -24.26
C ALA A 47 3.63 -10.22 -22.83
N GLN A 48 4.89 -9.84 -22.62
CA GLN A 48 5.50 -9.77 -21.28
C GLN A 48 4.70 -8.86 -20.35
N TYR A 49 4.31 -7.66 -20.81
CA TYR A 49 3.45 -6.78 -20.01
C TYR A 49 2.10 -7.43 -19.67
N MET A 50 1.46 -8.11 -20.63
CA MET A 50 0.20 -8.79 -20.40
C MET A 50 0.32 -9.93 -19.40
N LEU A 51 1.34 -10.79 -19.51
CA LEU A 51 1.62 -11.85 -18.53
C LEU A 51 1.89 -11.26 -17.16
N GLY A 52 2.74 -10.24 -17.07
CA GLY A 52 3.06 -9.56 -15.83
C GLY A 52 1.83 -9.00 -15.12
N LYS A 53 0.93 -8.37 -15.89
CA LYS A 53 -0.36 -7.90 -15.37
C LYS A 53 -1.29 -9.05 -14.96
N SER A 54 -1.33 -10.14 -15.72
CA SER A 54 -2.13 -11.33 -15.42
C SER A 54 -1.72 -11.99 -14.11
N TYR A 55 -0.42 -12.24 -13.92
CA TYR A 55 0.15 -12.74 -12.66
C TYR A 55 -0.07 -11.76 -11.50
N SER A 56 -0.08 -10.46 -11.78
CA SER A 56 -0.31 -9.45 -10.74
C SER A 56 -1.74 -9.39 -10.22
N LEU A 57 -2.72 -9.76 -11.05
CA LEU A 57 -4.14 -9.65 -10.72
C LEU A 57 -4.78 -11.01 -10.44
N GLY A 58 -4.02 -12.10 -10.56
CA GLY A 58 -4.57 -13.46 -10.60
C GLY A 58 -5.58 -13.64 -11.73
N LYS A 59 -5.48 -12.85 -12.81
CA LYS A 59 -6.44 -12.86 -13.92
C LYS A 59 -5.92 -13.79 -15.00
N HIS A 60 -6.63 -14.89 -15.24
CA HIS A 60 -6.31 -15.95 -16.21
C HIS A 60 -5.17 -16.90 -15.82
N VAL A 61 -4.35 -16.51 -14.85
CA VAL A 61 -3.28 -17.32 -14.24
C VAL A 61 -3.35 -17.16 -12.73
N LEU A 62 -2.76 -18.09 -11.99
CA LEU A 62 -2.63 -17.95 -10.54
C LEU A 62 -1.78 -16.70 -10.21
N GLU A 63 -2.18 -15.97 -9.18
CA GLU A 63 -1.46 -14.78 -8.73
C GLU A 63 -0.05 -15.16 -8.28
N ASP A 64 0.96 -14.47 -8.82
CA ASP A 64 2.36 -14.64 -8.43
C ASP A 64 3.10 -13.30 -8.58
N LYS A 65 3.44 -12.72 -7.43
CA LYS A 65 4.08 -11.40 -7.36
C LYS A 65 5.46 -11.37 -7.99
N GLU A 66 6.21 -12.45 -7.86
CA GLU A 66 7.60 -12.50 -8.34
C GLU A 66 7.63 -12.72 -9.85
N MET A 67 6.76 -13.60 -10.35
CA MET A 67 6.57 -13.76 -11.81
C MET A 67 6.03 -12.48 -12.46
N ALA A 68 5.09 -11.80 -11.81
CA ALA A 68 4.61 -10.51 -12.28
C ALA A 68 5.73 -9.47 -12.41
N ARG A 69 6.58 -9.31 -11.37
CA ARG A 69 7.75 -8.43 -11.44
C ARG A 69 8.67 -8.79 -12.58
N LYS A 70 9.00 -10.08 -12.72
CA LYS A 70 9.91 -10.56 -13.74
C LYS A 70 9.45 -10.17 -15.14
N TYR A 71 8.20 -10.47 -15.49
CA TYR A 71 7.68 -10.15 -16.81
C TYR A 71 7.51 -8.64 -17.04
N LEU A 72 7.08 -7.89 -16.02
CA LEU A 72 6.98 -6.44 -16.13
C LEU A 72 8.37 -5.78 -16.30
N ALA A 73 9.41 -6.29 -15.62
CA ALA A 73 10.78 -5.81 -15.77
C ALA A 73 11.31 -6.05 -17.19
N LEU A 74 11.17 -7.27 -17.72
CA LEU A 74 11.55 -7.60 -19.09
C LEU A 74 10.88 -6.68 -20.12
N SER A 75 9.60 -6.36 -19.90
CA SER A 75 8.85 -5.44 -20.75
C SER A 75 9.34 -3.99 -20.62
N ALA A 76 9.61 -3.54 -19.39
CA ALA A 76 10.08 -2.18 -19.11
C ALA A 76 11.49 -1.93 -19.64
N GLU A 77 12.39 -2.92 -19.58
CA GLU A 77 13.75 -2.88 -20.16
C GLU A 77 13.73 -2.63 -21.66
N GLN A 78 12.66 -3.05 -22.36
CA GLN A 78 12.44 -2.80 -23.77
C GLN A 78 11.73 -1.46 -24.08
N GLY A 79 11.50 -0.64 -23.05
CA GLY A 79 10.90 0.69 -23.17
C GLY A 79 9.38 0.74 -22.96
N ASN A 80 8.75 -0.34 -22.48
CA ASN A 80 7.32 -0.32 -22.18
C ASN A 80 7.02 0.52 -20.93
N ARG A 81 6.62 1.77 -21.16
CA ARG A 81 6.25 2.72 -20.09
C ARG A 81 5.10 2.25 -19.21
N TYR A 82 4.16 1.46 -19.73
CA TYR A 82 3.07 0.92 -18.93
C TYR A 82 3.58 -0.14 -17.95
N ALA A 83 4.55 -0.96 -18.38
CA ALA A 83 5.19 -1.93 -17.51
C ALA A 83 6.00 -1.25 -16.41
N GLN A 84 6.79 -0.22 -16.76
CA GLN A 84 7.54 0.58 -15.78
C GLN A 84 6.59 1.22 -14.75
N PHE A 85 5.51 1.85 -15.22
CA PHE A 85 4.50 2.43 -14.32
C PHE A 85 3.90 1.38 -13.37
N PHE A 86 3.66 0.16 -13.85
CA PHE A 86 3.14 -0.93 -13.02
C PHE A 86 4.15 -1.36 -11.95
N LEU A 87 5.44 -1.43 -12.28
CA LEU A 87 6.51 -1.72 -11.32
C LEU A 87 6.62 -0.64 -10.24
N ASP A 88 6.64 0.63 -10.66
CA ASP A 88 6.76 1.77 -9.74
C ASP A 88 5.57 1.87 -8.76
N ASN A 89 4.40 1.36 -9.18
CA ASN A 89 3.16 1.44 -8.42
C ASN A 89 2.67 0.07 -7.95
N MET A 90 3.55 -0.94 -7.94
CA MET A 90 3.17 -2.32 -7.68
C MET A 90 2.45 -2.46 -6.34
N ASP A 91 2.94 -1.80 -5.28
CA ASP A 91 2.31 -1.83 -3.95
C ASP A 91 0.87 -1.27 -3.89
N LYS A 92 0.41 -0.58 -4.93
CA LYS A 92 -0.98 -0.11 -5.06
C LYS A 92 -1.88 -1.14 -5.75
N PHE A 93 -1.30 -2.00 -6.60
CA PHE A 93 -2.04 -3.01 -7.38
C PHE A 93 -2.19 -4.33 -6.65
N TYR A 94 -1.32 -4.62 -5.68
CA TYR A 94 -1.48 -5.75 -4.77
C TYR A 94 -2.21 -5.29 -3.53
N ASN A 95 -3.03 -6.18 -2.95
CA ASN A 95 -3.54 -5.95 -1.62
C ASN A 95 -2.34 -5.83 -0.66
N PRO A 96 -2.08 -4.65 -0.06
CA PRO A 96 -1.01 -4.52 0.91
C PRO A 96 -1.24 -5.54 2.01
N SER A 97 -0.17 -6.22 2.44
CA SER A 97 -0.29 -7.15 3.55
C SER A 97 -0.94 -6.43 4.73
N VAL A 98 -1.76 -7.13 5.52
CA VAL A 98 -2.41 -6.54 6.69
C VAL A 98 -1.39 -5.82 7.57
N SER A 99 -0.19 -6.40 7.72
CA SER A 99 0.94 -5.79 8.43
C SER A 99 1.38 -4.45 7.84
N LEU A 100 1.47 -4.32 6.50
CA LEU A 100 1.85 -3.09 5.82
C LEU A 100 0.76 -2.01 5.98
N THR A 101 -0.50 -2.40 5.84
CA THR A 101 -1.66 -1.51 6.03
C THR A 101 -1.71 -0.99 7.47
N VAL A 102 -1.57 -1.89 8.45
CA VAL A 102 -1.53 -1.56 9.87
C VAL A 102 -0.34 -0.66 10.19
N SER A 103 0.85 -0.93 9.63
CA SER A 103 2.03 -0.07 9.82
C SER A 103 1.81 1.34 9.26
N LYS A 104 1.21 1.47 8.07
CA LYS A 104 0.86 2.78 7.48
C LYS A 104 -0.19 3.51 8.32
N MET A 105 -1.21 2.80 8.82
CA MET A 105 -2.19 3.38 9.75
C MET A 105 -1.52 3.90 11.01
N PHE A 106 -0.70 3.09 11.68
CA PHE A 106 0.02 3.52 12.87
C PHE A 106 0.97 4.68 12.61
N HIS A 107 1.65 4.70 11.46
CA HIS A 107 2.48 5.84 11.06
C HIS A 107 1.65 7.13 10.95
N HIS A 108 0.52 7.10 10.25
CA HIS A 108 -0.36 8.26 10.13
C HIS A 108 -0.96 8.67 11.48
N MET A 109 -1.38 7.71 12.30
CA MET A 109 -1.86 7.97 13.67
C MET A 109 -0.79 8.64 14.51
N SER A 110 0.44 8.11 14.50
CA SER A 110 1.58 8.70 15.21
C SER A 110 1.82 10.14 14.80
N LYS A 111 1.76 10.44 13.49
CA LYS A 111 1.94 11.80 12.98
C LYS A 111 0.81 12.74 13.41
N ILE A 112 -0.44 12.27 13.37
CA ILE A 112 -1.59 13.02 13.89
C ILE A 112 -1.41 13.31 15.38
N PHE A 113 -0.96 12.33 16.16
CA PHE A 113 -0.67 12.54 17.57
C PHE A 113 0.54 13.46 17.76
N GLU A 114 1.61 13.36 16.99
CA GLU A 114 2.76 14.26 17.10
C GLU A 114 2.38 15.72 16.83
N ASP A 115 1.53 15.97 15.83
CA ASP A 115 1.02 17.31 15.49
C ASP A 115 -0.05 17.81 16.48
N ASN A 116 -0.67 16.92 17.28
CA ASN A 116 -1.73 17.24 18.24
C ASN A 116 -1.36 16.98 19.72
N VAL A 117 -0.16 16.49 19.99
CA VAL A 117 0.40 16.42 21.34
C VAL A 117 0.79 17.86 21.64
N PRO A 118 0.11 18.55 22.58
CA PRO A 118 0.63 19.83 23.05
C PRO A 118 2.04 19.54 23.52
N LEU A 119 3.04 20.33 23.08
CA LEU A 119 4.43 20.21 23.51
C LEU A 119 4.46 20.06 25.04
N ILE A 120 4.53 18.83 25.55
CA ILE A 120 4.84 18.57 26.93
C ILE A 120 6.35 18.73 26.99
N SER A 121 6.77 20.01 27.00
CA SER A 121 8.01 20.39 27.63
C SER A 121 7.95 19.84 29.06
N PRO A 122 8.95 19.05 29.52
CA PRO A 122 8.96 18.55 30.88
C PRO A 122 9.34 19.70 31.82
N ARG A 123 8.35 20.53 32.15
CA ARG A 123 8.29 21.34 33.38
C ARG A 123 6.84 21.32 33.86
N VAL A 124 6.51 20.28 34.62
CA VAL A 124 5.21 20.12 35.26
C VAL A 124 4.93 21.36 36.12
N GLY A 125 3.97 22.14 35.65
CA GLY A 125 3.40 23.30 36.32
C GLY A 125 2.10 23.59 35.63
N VAL A 126 1.07 22.79 35.94
CA VAL A 126 -0.31 23.03 35.48
C VAL A 126 -0.67 24.46 35.88
N LYS A 127 -0.71 25.39 34.91
CA LYS A 127 -1.14 26.77 35.16
C LYS A 127 -2.66 26.76 35.35
N ILE A 128 -3.10 26.56 36.57
CA ILE A 128 -4.49 26.72 36.97
C ILE A 128 -4.80 28.22 37.00
N ASP A 129 -5.87 28.66 36.32
CA ASP A 129 -6.34 30.06 36.36
C ASP A 129 -6.61 30.50 37.81
N SER A 130 -6.21 31.73 38.15
CA SER A 130 -6.37 32.31 39.49
C SER A 130 -7.81 32.30 40.00
N LYS A 131 -8.80 32.42 39.11
CA LYS A 131 -10.23 32.32 39.46
C LYS A 131 -10.62 30.90 39.86
N LEU A 132 -10.12 29.89 39.15
CA LEU A 132 -10.38 28.50 39.45
C LEU A 132 -9.69 28.09 40.77
N MET A 133 -8.45 28.55 40.99
CA MET A 133 -7.73 28.36 42.27
C MET A 133 -8.45 29.01 43.46
N ARG A 134 -9.09 30.16 43.24
CA ARG A 134 -9.88 30.82 44.29
C ARG A 134 -11.11 29.99 44.64
N LYS A 135 -11.87 29.53 43.63
CA LYS A 135 -13.04 28.67 43.85
C LYS A 135 -12.69 27.34 44.54
N LEU A 136 -11.58 26.71 44.15
CA LEU A 136 -11.12 25.47 44.79
C LEU A 136 -10.74 25.70 46.25
N ARG A 137 -10.07 26.82 46.57
CA ARG A 137 -9.77 27.20 47.96
C ARG A 137 -11.03 27.50 48.77
N GLU A 138 -11.97 28.26 48.23
CA GLU A 138 -13.26 28.54 48.86
C GLU A 138 -14.02 27.24 49.17
N LYS A 139 -14.05 26.30 48.22
CA LYS A 139 -14.68 24.99 48.41
C LYS A 139 -13.98 24.16 49.48
N LYS A 140 -12.64 24.16 49.50
CA LYS A 140 -11.83 23.43 50.50
C LYS A 140 -12.07 23.98 51.92
N VAL A 141 -12.16 25.31 52.06
CA VAL A 141 -12.51 25.98 53.33
C VAL A 141 -13.96 25.69 53.75
N ALA A 142 -14.90 25.71 52.80
CA ALA A 142 -16.30 25.36 53.08
C ALA A 142 -16.49 23.91 53.55
N GLN A 143 -15.55 23.02 53.17
CA GLN A 143 -15.49 21.62 53.63
C GLN A 143 -14.77 21.46 54.99
N GLY A 144 -14.38 22.56 55.63
CA GLY A 144 -13.80 22.56 56.99
C GLY A 144 -12.29 22.41 57.05
N HIS A 145 -11.60 22.38 55.92
CA HIS A 145 -10.13 22.33 55.88
C HIS A 145 -9.51 23.70 56.13
N LYS A 146 -8.39 23.74 56.87
CA LYS A 146 -7.69 25.01 57.15
C LYS A 146 -6.93 25.46 55.91
N LYS A 147 -6.82 26.77 55.72
CA LYS A 147 -6.25 27.40 54.52
C LYS A 147 -4.77 27.06 54.29
N ASP A 148 -4.08 26.62 55.34
CA ASP A 148 -2.63 26.40 55.39
C ASP A 148 -2.26 24.92 55.60
N ASP A 149 -3.19 23.99 55.33
CA ASP A 149 -2.89 22.56 55.31
C ASP A 149 -2.07 22.24 54.05
N HIS A 150 -0.74 22.28 54.19
CA HIS A 150 0.19 21.76 53.20
C HIS A 150 0.06 20.23 53.13
N GLU A 151 -0.62 19.72 52.10
CA GLU A 151 -0.60 18.29 51.77
C GLU A 151 0.84 17.92 51.38
N GLN A 152 1.47 17.10 52.22
CA GLN A 152 2.76 16.48 51.92
C GLN A 152 2.57 15.54 50.74
N ASP A 153 3.34 15.74 49.67
CA ASP A 153 3.39 14.87 48.51
C ASP A 153 3.72 13.43 48.97
N ILE A 154 2.73 12.54 48.92
CA ILE A 154 2.97 11.10 49.03
C ILE A 154 3.47 10.64 47.67
N ILE A 155 4.80 10.50 47.56
CA ILE A 155 5.46 9.79 46.49
C ILE A 155 5.15 8.29 46.67
N LEU A 156 4.48 7.70 45.68
CA LEU A 156 4.62 6.29 45.28
C LEU A 156 4.30 6.16 43.80
#